data_AF-A0A970NQ81-F1
#
_entry.id   AF-A0A970NQ81-F1
#
_cell.length_a   1.000
_cell.length_b   1.000
_cell.length_c   1.000
_cell.angle_alpha   90.00
_cell.angle_beta   90.00
_cell.angle_gamma   90.00
#
_symmetry.space_group_name_H-M   'P 1'
#
loop_
_entity.id
_entity.type
_entity.pdbx_description
1 polymer ?
#
loop_
_entity_poly.entity_id
_entity_poly.type
_entity_poly.pdbx_seq_one_letter_code
_entity_poly.pdbx_strand_id
1 'polypeptide(L)'
;KNRDEIEQYFDHFKNTIDAACSHMQREESLEGWMFINHISMQVIYRLFRILKTTPMNKKQMLIHKYSINDAIEHMKSIKQIRFASGEFVFSEMNKSTKILLNQMKISIT
;
A
#
# COMPACT_ATOMS: atom_id res chain seq x y z
N LYS A 1 22.32 9.55 1.76
CA LYS A 1 20.90 9.98 1.73
C LYS A 1 20.03 9.04 0.90
N ASN A 2 20.19 8.88 -0.43
CA ASN A 2 19.34 7.93 -1.19
C ASN A 2 19.49 6.45 -0.78
N ARG A 3 20.69 6.02 -0.36
CA ARG A 3 20.95 4.63 0.04
C ARG A 3 20.10 4.20 1.24
N ASP A 4 20.05 5.02 2.29
CA ASP A 4 19.29 4.72 3.50
C ASP A 4 17.78 4.66 3.23
N GLU A 5 17.28 5.46 2.27
CA GLU A 5 15.87 5.41 1.86
C GLU A 5 15.54 4.15 1.08
N ILE A 6 16.48 3.70 0.23
CA ILE A 6 16.36 2.45 -0.51
C ILE A 6 16.35 1.27 0.47
N GLU A 7 17.22 1.28 1.48
CA GLU A 7 17.28 0.24 2.51
C GLU A 7 15.99 0.16 3.32
N GLN A 8 15.51 1.29 3.85
CA GLN A 8 14.23 1.36 4.56
C GLN A 8 13.07 0.87 3.68
N TYR A 9 13.06 1.23 2.40
CA TYR A 9 12.05 0.75 1.46
C TYR A 9 12.09 -0.77 1.29
N PHE A 10 13.27 -1.36 1.05
CA PHE A 10 13.40 -2.80 0.89
C PHE A 10 13.04 -3.57 2.16
N ASP A 11 13.36 -3.03 3.34
CA ASP A 11 12.96 -3.60 4.62
C ASP A 11 11.44 -3.60 4.77
N HIS A 12 10.77 -2.49 4.47
CA HIS A 12 9.31 -2.46 4.52
C HIS A 12 8.67 -3.38 3.47
N PHE A 13 9.20 -3.40 2.24
CA PHE A 13 8.67 -4.26 1.18
C PHE A 13 8.67 -5.75 1.57
N LYS A 14 9.81 -6.25 2.07
CA LYS A 14 9.95 -7.66 2.50
C LYS A 14 8.98 -8.00 3.63
N ASN A 15 8.87 -7.12 4.62
CA ASN A 15 8.01 -7.32 5.79
C ASN A 15 6.51 -7.16 5.48
N THR A 16 6.13 -6.51 4.37
CA THR A 16 4.74 -6.30 3.97
C THR A 16 4.20 -7.39 3.05
N ILE A 17 4.99 -7.86 2.08
CA ILE A 17 4.52 -8.78 1.03
C ILE A 17 4.85 -10.25 1.33
N ASP A 18 5.62 -10.55 2.38
CA ASP A 18 6.21 -11.88 2.62
C ASP A 18 6.94 -12.41 1.37
N ALA A 19 7.59 -11.50 0.63
CA ALA A 19 8.28 -11.76 -0.62
C ALA A 19 9.66 -12.43 -0.41
N ALA A 20 9.93 -12.97 0.77
CA ALA A 20 11.26 -13.46 1.12
C ALA A 20 11.66 -14.71 0.31
N CYS A 21 10.69 -15.55 -0.04
CA CYS A 21 10.90 -16.80 -0.78
C CYS A 21 9.78 -17.04 -1.79
N SER A 22 10.13 -17.44 -3.02
CA SER A 22 9.13 -17.74 -4.05
C SER A 22 8.48 -19.12 -3.90
N HIS A 23 9.22 -20.10 -3.38
CA HIS A 23 8.85 -21.53 -3.33
C HIS A 23 8.43 -22.15 -4.68
N MET A 24 8.61 -21.43 -5.80
CA MET A 24 8.23 -21.88 -7.13
C MET A 24 9.28 -22.85 -7.69
N GLN A 25 8.82 -23.98 -8.22
CA GLN A 25 9.69 -25.04 -8.76
C GLN A 25 9.86 -24.98 -10.30
N ARG A 26 8.92 -24.35 -11.01
CA ARG A 26 8.96 -24.20 -12.47
C ARG A 26 9.34 -22.77 -12.85
N GLU A 27 10.04 -22.64 -13.96
CA GLU A 27 10.52 -21.36 -14.48
C GLU A 27 9.37 -20.39 -14.76
N GLU A 28 8.32 -20.81 -15.48
CA GLU A 28 7.19 -19.92 -15.80
C GLU A 28 6.47 -19.43 -14.53
N SER A 29 6.42 -20.28 -13.50
CA SER A 29 5.83 -19.93 -12.20
C SER A 29 6.70 -18.93 -11.45
N LEU A 30 8.02 -19.06 -11.54
CA LEU A 30 8.99 -18.12 -10.97
C LEU A 30 8.91 -16.77 -11.67
N GLU A 31 8.84 -16.74 -13.00
CA GLU A 31 8.70 -15.52 -13.80
C GLU A 31 7.41 -14.76 -13.42
N GLY A 32 6.28 -15.48 -13.35
CA GLY A 32 5.01 -14.91 -12.88
C GLY A 32 5.11 -14.35 -11.45
N TRP A 33 5.74 -15.09 -10.54
CA TRP A 33 5.97 -14.63 -9.17
C TRP A 33 6.84 -13.37 -9.12
N MET A 34 7.94 -13.32 -9.90
CA MET A 34 8.81 -12.14 -9.99
C MET A 34 8.07 -10.93 -10.56
N PHE A 35 7.23 -11.13 -11.57
CA PHE A 35 6.43 -10.07 -12.18
C PHE A 35 5.45 -9.44 -11.19
N ILE A 36 4.70 -10.25 -10.44
CA ILE A 36 3.78 -9.77 -9.40
C ILE A 36 4.53 -9.04 -8.28
N ASN A 37 5.71 -9.54 -7.89
CA ASN A 37 6.55 -8.86 -6.90
C ASN A 37 7.07 -7.52 -7.42
N HIS A 38 7.45 -7.42 -8.69
CA HIS A 38 7.88 -6.17 -9.30
C HIS A 38 6.77 -5.11 -9.28
N ILE A 39 5.53 -5.47 -9.60
CA ILE A 39 4.38 -4.56 -9.51
C ILE A 39 4.16 -4.15 -8.05
N SER A 40 4.14 -5.12 -7.14
CA SER A 40 3.98 -4.89 -5.70
C SER A 40 5.02 -3.90 -5.16
N MET A 41 6.27 -4.05 -5.58
CA MET A 41 7.37 -3.15 -5.27
C MET A 41 7.05 -1.71 -5.66
N GLN A 42 6.61 -1.48 -6.91
CA GLN A 42 6.28 -0.14 -7.38
C GLN A 42 5.13 0.49 -6.59
N VAL A 43 4.09 -0.28 -6.28
CA VAL A 43 2.92 0.19 -5.53
C VAL A 43 3.31 0.55 -4.09
N ILE A 44 4.04 -0.34 -3.40
CA ILE A 44 4.51 -0.09 -2.03
C ILE A 44 5.45 1.10 -1.98
N TYR A 45 6.34 1.25 -2.97
CA TYR A 45 7.23 2.40 -3.02
C TYR A 45 6.47 3.72 -3.14
N ARG A 46 5.43 3.76 -3.98
CA ARG A 46 4.56 4.93 -4.10
C ARG A 46 3.85 5.24 -2.78
N LEU A 47 3.31 4.21 -2.11
CA LEU A 47 2.66 4.39 -0.81
C LEU A 47 3.64 4.88 0.26
N PHE A 48 4.82 4.27 0.36
CA PHE A 48 5.89 4.69 1.27
C PHE A 48 6.24 6.16 1.06
N ARG A 49 6.44 6.57 -0.20
CA ARG A 49 6.71 7.96 -0.54
C ARG A 49 5.60 8.89 -0.09
N ILE A 50 4.34 8.56 -0.38
CA ILE A 50 3.19 9.36 0.06
C ILE A 50 3.22 9.54 1.58
N LEU A 51 3.38 8.46 2.35
CA LEU A 51 3.43 8.53 3.81
C LEU A 51 4.62 9.36 4.32
N LYS A 52 5.78 9.23 3.67
CA LYS A 52 7.02 9.91 4.07
C LYS A 52 7.02 11.41 3.74
N THR A 53 6.35 11.82 2.66
CA THR A 53 6.34 13.23 2.23
C THR A 53 5.09 13.99 2.66
N THR A 54 4.03 13.30 3.09
CA THR A 54 2.80 13.95 3.53
C THR A 54 2.95 14.45 4.95
N PRO A 55 2.86 15.76 5.21
CA PRO A 55 2.93 16.30 6.56
C PRO A 55 1.63 15.96 7.31
N MET A 56 1.78 15.37 8.49
CA MET A 56 0.68 15.19 9.43
C MET A 56 0.47 16.45 10.28
N ASN A 57 1.56 17.11 10.66
CA ASN A 57 1.58 18.38 11.37
C ASN A 57 2.87 19.15 11.02
N LYS A 58 3.14 20.27 11.70
CA LYS A 58 4.33 21.11 11.40
C LYS A 58 5.68 20.40 11.59
N LYS A 59 5.73 19.29 12.32
CA LYS A 59 6.98 18.60 12.71
C LYS A 59 7.07 17.14 12.26
N GLN A 60 5.94 16.52 11.94
CA GLN A 60 5.85 15.09 11.67
C GLN A 60 5.19 14.83 10.32
N MET A 61 5.77 13.90 9.59
CA MET A 61 5.20 13.23 8.43
C MET A 61 4.23 12.12 8.84
N LEU A 62 3.38 11.71 7.91
CA LEU A 62 2.34 10.71 8.11
C LEU A 62 2.91 9.32 8.46
N ILE A 63 4.10 8.99 7.95
CA ILE A 63 4.85 7.76 8.24
C ILE A 63 5.17 7.57 9.74
N HIS A 64 5.20 8.64 10.54
CA HIS A 64 5.43 8.52 11.99
C HIS A 64 4.21 8.00 12.76
N LYS A 65 3.02 8.04 12.14
CA LYS A 65 1.77 7.57 12.73
C LYS A 65 1.27 6.28 12.10
N TYR A 66 1.41 6.15 10.79
CA TYR A 66 0.94 5.00 10.03
C TYR A 66 2.13 4.27 9.42
N SER A 67 2.28 2.99 9.75
CA SER A 67 3.16 2.11 8.97
C SER A 67 2.55 1.84 7.58
N ILE A 68 3.35 1.30 6.66
CA ILE A 68 2.85 0.87 5.35
C ILE A 68 1.74 -0.18 5.52
N ASN A 69 1.92 -1.13 6.44
CA ASN A 69 0.93 -2.17 6.71
C ASN A 69 -0.38 -1.59 7.24
N ASP A 70 -0.32 -0.61 8.14
CA ASP A 70 -1.54 0.05 8.66
C ASP A 70 -2.31 0.72 7.52
N ALA A 71 -1.60 1.42 6.63
CA ALA A 71 -2.23 2.08 5.48
C ALA A 71 -2.86 1.05 4.53
N ILE A 72 -2.20 -0.09 4.29
CA ILE A 72 -2.76 -1.19 3.50
C ILE A 72 -4.02 -1.76 4.16
N GLU A 73 -4.01 -1.95 5.48
CA GLU A 73 -5.16 -2.51 6.19
C GLU A 73 -6.37 -1.57 6.15
N HIS A 74 -6.14 -0.26 6.25
CA HIS A 74 -7.16 0.75 5.97
C HIS A 74 -7.74 0.63 4.57
N MET A 75 -6.89 0.48 3.54
CA MET A 75 -7.35 0.36 2.15
C MET A 75 -8.07 -0.97 1.85
N LYS A 76 -7.65 -2.09 2.46
CA LYS A 76 -8.31 -3.40 2.33
C LYS A 76 -9.76 -3.39 2.84
N SER A 77 -10.08 -2.50 3.77
CA SER A 77 -11.45 -2.36 4.30
C SER A 77 -12.44 -1.79 3.27
N ILE A 78 -11.94 -1.15 2.22
CA ILE A 78 -12.74 -0.50 1.19
C ILE A 78 -13.12 -1.53 0.12
N LYS A 79 -14.41 -1.83 0.02
CA LYS A 79 -14.92 -2.82 -0.93
C LYS A 79 -15.89 -2.17 -1.90
N GLN A 80 -15.79 -2.50 -3.17
CA GLN A 80 -16.83 -2.19 -4.14
C GLN A 80 -17.82 -3.35 -4.18
N ILE A 81 -19.08 -3.08 -3.91
CA ILE A 81 -20.17 -4.05 -3.83
C ILE A 81 -21.07 -3.83 -5.03
N ARG A 82 -21.35 -4.90 -5.78
CA ARG A 82 -22.37 -4.88 -6.83
C ARG A 82 -23.74 -4.97 -6.18
N PHE A 83 -24.52 -3.90 -6.27
CA PHE A 83 -25.85 -3.82 -5.67
C PHE A 83 -26.94 -4.33 -6.62
N ALA A 84 -26.87 -3.93 -7.90
CA ALA A 84 -27.77 -4.36 -8.96
C ALA A 84 -27.00 -4.54 -10.29
N SER A 85 -27.70 -4.91 -11.36
CA SER A 85 -27.09 -5.04 -12.69
C SER A 85 -26.55 -3.68 -13.17
N GLY A 86 -25.23 -3.53 -13.18
CA GLY A 86 -24.55 -2.29 -13.58
C GLY A 86 -24.35 -1.27 -12.45
N GLU A 87 -24.89 -1.51 -11.26
CA GLU A 87 -24.77 -0.61 -10.12
C GLU A 87 -23.73 -1.13 -9.11
N PHE A 88 -22.73 -0.29 -8.85
CA PHE A 88 -21.69 -0.55 -7.87
C PHE A 88 -21.70 0.54 -6.81
N VAL A 89 -21.66 0.12 -5.55
CA VAL A 89 -21.57 1.02 -4.39
C VAL A 89 -20.33 0.66 -3.58
N PHE A 90 -19.68 1.65 -2.98
CA PHE A 90 -18.61 1.38 -2.03
C PHE A 90 -19.18 1.02 -0.66
N SER A 91 -18.53 0.09 0.03
CA SER A 91 -18.81 -0.22 1.42
C SER A 91 -18.58 1.00 2.30
N GLU A 92 -19.28 1.07 3.42
CA GLU A 92 -19.09 2.16 4.37
C GLU A 92 -17.64 2.17 4.88
N MET A 93 -16.95 3.29 4.64
CA MET A 93 -15.61 3.51 5.18
C MET A 93 -15.70 4.05 6.60
N ASN A 94 -14.94 3.45 7.51
CA ASN A 94 -14.79 3.98 8.86
C ASN A 94 -14.14 5.39 8.85
N LYS A 95 -14.34 6.14 9.94
CA LYS A 95 -13.86 7.52 10.06
C LYS A 95 -12.34 7.63 9.91
N SER A 96 -11.58 6.69 10.47
CA SER A 96 -10.11 6.69 10.43
C SER A 96 -9.58 6.49 9.00
N THR A 97 -10.20 5.62 8.21
CA THR A 97 -9.84 5.40 6.79
C THR A 97 -10.13 6.63 5.96
N LYS A 98 -11.30 7.27 6.13
CA LYS A 98 -11.62 8.54 5.43
C LYS A 98 -10.60 9.63 5.73
N ILE A 99 -10.21 9.78 7.01
CA ILE A 99 -9.19 10.75 7.42
C ILE A 99 -7.86 10.45 6.73
N LEU A 100 -7.41 9.19 6.75
CA LEU A 100 -6.15 8.79 6.16
C LEU A 100 -6.11 9.05 4.64
N LEU A 101 -7.17 8.67 3.91
CA LEU A 101 -7.28 8.92 2.46
C LEU A 101 -7.23 10.40 2.13
N ASN A 102 -7.96 11.22 2.88
CA ASN A 102 -7.96 12.68 2.71
C ASN A 102 -6.57 13.27 2.96
N GLN A 103 -5.85 12.81 3.99
CA GLN A 103 -4.48 13.24 4.25
C GLN A 103 -3.54 12.86 3.11
N MET A 104 -3.66 11.65 2.58
CA MET A 104 -2.89 11.15 1.43
C MET A 104 -3.31 11.75 0.09
N LYS A 105 -4.41 12.52 0.05
CA LYS A 105 -5.01 13.11 -1.16
C LYS A 105 -5.38 12.05 -2.21
N ILE A 106 -5.86 10.89 -1.78
CA ILE A 106 -6.31 9.81 -2.66
C ILE A 106 -7.83 9.90 -2.78
N SER A 107 -8.33 10.18 -3.98
CA SER A 107 -9.77 10.05 -4.29
C SER A 107 -10.06 8.63 -4.77
N ILE A 108 -11.09 8.02 -4.19
CA ILE A 108 -11.63 6.70 -4.59
C ILE A 108 -13.04 6.89 -5.19
N THR A 109 -13.52 8.13 -5.22
CA THR A 109 -14.80 8.58 -5.77
C THR A 109 -14.60 9.24 -7.12
#